data_AF-A0A6B2EAY2-F1
#
_entry.id   AF-A0A6B2EAY2-F1
#
_cell.length_a   1.000
_cell.length_b   1.000
_cell.length_c   1.000
_cell.angle_alpha   90.00
_cell.angle_beta   90.00
_cell.angle_gamma   90.00
#
_symmetry.space_group_name_H-M   'P 1'
#
loop_
_entity.id
_entity.type
_entity.pdbx_description
1 polymer ?
#
loop_
_entity_poly.entity_id
_entity_poly.type
_entity_poly.pdbx_seq_one_letter_code
_entity_poly.pdbx_strand_id
1 'polypeptide(L)'
;MRKLFIWIFAISLISWSWADKIGSEDVKRLPILLGVLSSGIDLSVGGQCRADVLVTLKSILQRDIWSLKMLDSSGDFESNFIWQNVFWLGSREFCDGINAPLPVYLEEKTKEAERLLNDLPPFALDYRLLYGDIRSHHQIYYEKIIST
;
A
#
# COMPACT_ATOMS: atom_id res chain seq x y z
N MET A 1 20.59 -5.50 -44.11
CA MET A 1 21.16 -5.04 -42.82
C MET A 1 20.47 -3.80 -42.23
N ARG A 2 20.00 -2.82 -43.01
CA ARG A 2 19.36 -1.58 -42.50
C ARG A 2 17.99 -1.76 -41.82
N LYS A 3 17.23 -2.82 -42.13
CA LYS A 3 15.90 -3.09 -41.54
C LYS A 3 15.97 -3.69 -40.13
N LEU A 4 17.01 -4.46 -39.81
CA LEU A 4 17.17 -5.09 -38.48
C LEU A 4 17.48 -4.05 -37.39
N PHE A 5 18.25 -3.02 -37.75
CA PHE A 5 18.64 -1.92 -36.86
C PHE A 5 17.45 -1.06 -36.39
N ILE A 6 16.44 -0.87 -37.25
CA ILE A 6 15.25 -0.07 -36.94
C ILE A 6 14.37 -0.79 -35.91
N TRP A 7 14.28 -2.13 -35.99
CA TRP A 7 13.52 -2.92 -35.01
C TRP A 7 14.15 -2.94 -33.62
N ILE A 8 15.49 -3.00 -33.52
CA ILE A 8 16.19 -2.96 -32.24
C ILE A 8 16.00 -1.60 -31.53
N PHE A 9 16.06 -0.49 -32.29
CA PHE A 9 15.81 0.85 -31.76
C PHE A 9 14.35 1.06 -31.32
N ALA A 10 13.39 0.48 -32.05
CA ALA A 10 11.98 0.56 -31.67
C ALA A 10 11.70 -0.20 -30.36
N ILE A 11 12.30 -1.39 -30.20
CA ILE A 11 12.12 -2.21 -28.98
C ILE A 11 12.80 -1.55 -27.76
N SER A 12 13.96 -0.90 -27.93
CA SER A 12 14.61 -0.18 -26.82
C SER A 12 13.83 1.04 -26.37
N LEU A 13 13.20 1.79 -27.31
CA LEU A 13 12.41 2.98 -26.98
C LEU A 13 11.07 2.63 -26.31
N ILE A 14 10.45 1.49 -26.66
CA ILE A 14 9.23 1.02 -26.00
C ILE A 14 9.53 0.55 -24.55
N SER A 15 10.72 0.00 -24.30
CA SER A 15 11.12 -0.45 -22.96
C SER A 15 11.37 0.68 -21.95
N TRP A 16 11.71 1.88 -22.42
CA TRP A 16 11.93 3.05 -21.54
C TRP A 16 10.64 3.76 -21.15
N SER A 17 9.52 3.48 -21.82
CA SER A 17 8.23 4.10 -21.50
C SER A 17 7.49 3.43 -20.34
N TRP A 18 7.92 2.27 -19.87
CA TRP A 18 7.26 1.49 -18.81
C TRP A 18 7.96 1.54 -17.45
N ALA A 19 9.07 2.29 -17.34
CA ALA A 19 9.63 2.67 -16.05
C ALA A 19 8.95 3.96 -15.60
N ASP A 20 7.69 3.85 -15.16
CA ASP A 20 6.92 4.99 -14.69
C ASP A 20 7.69 5.74 -13.59
N LYS A 21 8.01 6.99 -13.89
CA LYS A 21 8.36 7.98 -12.88
C LYS A 21 7.12 8.17 -12.01
N ILE A 22 7.14 7.60 -10.81
CA ILE A 22 6.36 8.16 -9.69
C ILE A 22 6.79 9.63 -9.57
N GLY A 23 5.92 10.53 -10.02
CA GLY A 23 6.15 11.96 -9.96
C GLY A 23 6.27 12.40 -8.50
N SER A 24 7.22 13.28 -8.19
CA SER A 24 7.46 13.74 -6.81
C SER A 24 6.28 14.51 -6.19
N GLU A 25 5.23 14.81 -6.97
CA GLU A 25 4.01 15.46 -6.50
C GLU A 25 2.95 14.44 -6.02
N ASP A 26 2.93 13.22 -6.60
CA ASP A 26 2.06 12.12 -6.16
C ASP A 26 2.47 11.56 -4.80
N VAL A 27 3.74 11.77 -4.40
CA VAL A 27 4.26 11.37 -3.09
C VAL A 27 3.50 12.05 -1.94
N LYS A 28 2.89 13.22 -2.17
CA LYS A 28 2.13 13.95 -1.13
C LYS A 28 0.77 13.32 -0.78
N ARG A 29 0.31 12.31 -1.54
CA ARG A 29 -0.97 11.62 -1.32
C ARG A 29 -0.81 10.11 -1.15
N LEU A 30 0.42 9.63 -1.00
CA LEU A 30 0.63 8.22 -0.74
C LEU A 30 0.19 7.94 0.71
N PRO A 31 -0.62 6.90 0.96
CA PRO A 31 -0.96 6.48 2.30
C PRO A 31 0.32 6.31 3.12
N ILE A 32 0.31 6.72 4.39
CA ILE A 32 1.48 6.65 5.27
C ILE A 32 2.07 5.24 5.30
N LEU A 33 1.19 4.23 5.22
CA LEU A 33 1.58 2.82 5.10
C LEU A 33 2.56 2.57 3.94
N LEU A 34 2.36 3.21 2.78
CA LEU A 34 3.25 3.04 1.63
C LEU A 34 4.64 3.66 1.87
N GLY A 35 4.70 4.80 2.58
CA GLY A 35 5.97 5.40 3.00
C GLY A 35 6.74 4.50 3.96
N VAL A 36 6.04 3.88 4.92
CA VAL A 36 6.65 2.93 5.87
C VAL A 36 7.13 1.67 5.15
N LEU A 37 6.33 1.11 4.24
CA LEU A 37 6.70 -0.09 3.50
C LEU A 37 7.91 0.14 2.58
N SER A 38 7.96 1.28 1.88
CA SER A 38 9.08 1.60 0.99
C SER A 38 10.38 1.80 1.75
N SER A 39 10.36 2.55 2.86
CA SER A 39 11.54 2.71 3.73
C SER A 39 11.99 1.40 4.39
N GLY A 40 11.08 0.48 4.69
CA GLY A 40 11.41 -0.84 5.22
C GLY A 40 12.31 -1.68 4.30
N ILE A 41 12.22 -1.48 2.98
CA ILE A 41 13.13 -2.15 2.02
C ILE A 41 14.56 -1.63 2.17
N ASP A 42 14.71 -0.31 2.32
CA ASP A 42 16.00 0.36 2.42
C ASP A 42 16.69 0.09 3.76
N LEU A 43 15.91 -0.10 4.83
CA LEU A 43 16.40 -0.38 6.18
C LEU A 43 16.97 -1.81 6.37
N SER A 44 17.14 -2.59 5.31
CA SER A 44 17.73 -3.94 5.35
C SER A 44 17.01 -4.89 6.30
N VAL A 45 15.68 -4.82 6.33
CA VAL A 45 14.86 -5.79 7.04
C VAL A 45 15.16 -7.19 6.49
N GLY A 46 15.43 -8.15 7.36
CA GLY A 46 15.90 -9.49 6.99
C GLY A 46 14.78 -10.52 6.86
N GLY A 47 15.06 -11.61 6.14
CA GLY A 47 14.24 -12.83 6.14
C GLY A 47 12.84 -12.66 5.54
N GLN A 48 11.85 -13.31 6.16
CA GLN A 48 10.46 -13.37 5.70
C GLN A 48 9.80 -11.98 5.65
N CYS A 49 10.10 -11.11 6.60
CA CYS A 49 9.51 -9.77 6.66
C CYS A 49 9.80 -8.94 5.40
N ARG A 50 11.01 -9.06 4.84
CA ARG A 50 11.34 -8.41 3.56
C ARG A 50 10.52 -8.97 2.40
N ALA A 51 10.33 -10.29 2.37
CA ALA A 51 9.52 -10.92 1.34
C ALA A 51 8.07 -10.46 1.42
N ASP A 52 7.50 -10.42 2.63
CA ASP A 52 6.13 -9.97 2.87
C ASP A 52 5.95 -8.51 2.46
N VAL A 53 6.89 -7.62 2.81
CA VAL A 53 6.88 -6.20 2.39
C VAL A 53 6.91 -6.07 0.86
N LEU A 54 7.75 -6.84 0.17
CA LEU A 54 7.83 -6.82 -1.29
C LEU A 54 6.54 -7.33 -1.95
N VAL A 55 5.93 -8.39 -1.39
CA VAL A 55 4.64 -8.91 -1.85
C VAL A 55 3.56 -7.85 -1.68
N THR A 56 3.49 -7.22 -0.51
CA THR A 56 2.52 -6.12 -0.25
C THR A 56 2.68 -4.98 -1.23
N LEU A 57 3.90 -4.47 -1.42
CA LEU A 57 4.15 -3.36 -2.35
C LEU A 57 3.76 -3.72 -3.79
N LYS A 58 4.10 -4.94 -4.22
CA LYS A 58 3.71 -5.43 -5.55
C LYS A 58 2.19 -5.51 -5.68
N SER A 59 1.50 -6.09 -4.70
CA SER A 59 0.04 -6.23 -4.72
C SER A 59 -0.68 -4.89 -4.72
N ILE A 60 -0.17 -3.90 -3.98
CA ILE A 60 -0.68 -2.52 -4.04
C ILE A 60 -0.55 -1.96 -5.46
N LEU A 61 0.62 -2.08 -6.10
CA LEU A 61 0.84 -1.60 -7.46
C LEU A 61 -0.04 -2.33 -8.48
N GLN A 62 -0.32 -3.61 -8.24
CA GLN A 62 -1.20 -4.44 -9.07
C GLN A 62 -2.69 -4.23 -8.79
N ARG A 63 -3.02 -3.49 -7.71
CA ARG A 63 -4.39 -3.24 -7.24
C ARG A 63 -5.12 -4.53 -6.88
N ASP A 64 -4.40 -5.47 -6.26
CA ASP A 64 -5.01 -6.68 -5.71
C ASP A 64 -6.03 -6.29 -4.62
N ILE A 65 -7.20 -6.93 -4.61
CA ILE A 65 -8.32 -6.50 -3.78
C ILE A 65 -7.94 -6.51 -2.29
N TRP A 66 -7.28 -7.56 -1.79
CA TRP A 66 -6.83 -7.66 -0.41
C TRP A 66 -5.90 -6.49 -0.02
N SER A 67 -5.05 -6.05 -0.95
CA SER A 67 -4.09 -4.99 -0.71
C SER A 67 -4.76 -3.61 -0.70
N LEU A 68 -5.81 -3.44 -1.49
CA LEU A 68 -6.65 -2.24 -1.45
C LEU A 68 -7.45 -2.18 -0.15
N LYS A 69 -8.05 -3.31 0.29
CA LYS A 69 -8.71 -3.38 1.62
C LYS A 69 -7.74 -3.02 2.75
N MET A 70 -6.49 -3.47 2.65
CA MET A 70 -5.44 -3.13 3.61
C MET A 70 -5.13 -1.63 3.61
N LEU A 71 -5.03 -1.00 2.44
CA LEU A 71 -4.84 0.44 2.33
C LEU A 71 -6.04 1.22 2.89
N ASP A 72 -7.27 0.80 2.59
CA ASP A 72 -8.50 1.41 3.13
C ASP A 72 -8.61 1.25 4.65
N SER A 73 -8.02 0.18 5.21
CA SER A 73 -7.95 -0.05 6.67
C SER A 73 -6.80 0.71 7.33
N SER A 74 -5.90 1.32 6.55
CA SER A 74 -4.79 2.11 7.05
C SER A 74 -5.17 3.58 7.22
N GLY A 75 -4.43 4.31 8.07
CA GLY A 75 -4.69 5.73 8.26
C GLY A 75 -4.29 6.56 7.04
N ASP A 76 -5.21 7.38 6.54
CA ASP A 76 -4.94 8.38 5.51
C ASP A 76 -4.96 9.81 6.09
N PHE A 77 -4.41 10.74 5.32
CA PHE A 77 -4.44 12.16 5.61
C PHE A 77 -5.84 12.72 5.36
N GLU A 78 -6.69 12.69 6.38
CA GLU A 78 -8.00 13.33 6.32
C GLU A 78 -7.91 14.83 6.64
N SER A 79 -8.57 15.66 5.83
CA SER A 79 -8.68 17.09 6.11
C SER A 79 -9.67 17.32 7.24
N ASN A 80 -9.18 17.44 8.47
CA ASN A 80 -10.05 17.60 9.65
C ASN A 80 -10.00 19.03 10.21
N PHE A 81 -11.17 19.67 10.31
CA PHE A 81 -11.30 21.02 10.86
C PHE A 81 -11.11 21.07 12.39
N ILE A 82 -11.65 20.07 13.11
CA ILE A 82 -11.67 20.06 14.59
C ILE A 82 -10.39 19.49 15.19
N TRP A 83 -9.93 18.34 14.69
CA TRP A 83 -8.81 17.63 15.31
C TRP A 83 -7.43 18.15 14.91
N GLN A 84 -7.34 19.12 13.98
CA GLN A 84 -6.12 19.42 13.21
C GLN A 84 -5.54 18.14 12.57
N ASN A 85 -4.65 18.26 11.58
CA ASN A 85 -4.16 17.09 10.81
C ASN A 85 -3.10 16.26 11.57
N VAL A 86 -3.29 16.03 12.87
CA VAL A 86 -2.33 15.38 13.77
C VAL A 86 -2.62 13.89 14.02
N PHE A 87 -3.74 13.37 13.53
CA PHE A 87 -4.08 11.95 13.66
C PHE A 87 -4.41 11.34 12.30
N TRP A 88 -3.72 10.24 12.00
CA TRP A 88 -3.97 9.40 10.82
C TRP A 88 -4.28 8.00 11.32
N LEU A 89 -5.57 7.73 11.53
CA LEU A 89 -6.05 6.48 12.13
C LEU A 89 -6.75 5.65 11.07
N GLY A 90 -6.37 4.39 10.98
CA GLY A 90 -7.12 3.37 10.26
C GLY A 90 -8.18 2.73 11.17
N SER A 91 -8.94 1.77 10.63
CA SER A 91 -9.86 0.95 11.45
C SER A 91 -9.22 -0.40 11.76
N ARG A 92 -9.12 -0.71 13.06
CA ARG A 92 -8.72 -2.03 13.54
C ARG A 92 -9.71 -3.09 13.06
N GLU A 93 -11.00 -2.82 13.19
CA GLU A 93 -12.07 -3.74 12.85
C GLU A 93 -12.02 -4.11 11.36
N PHE A 94 -11.73 -3.13 10.50
CA PHE A 94 -11.54 -3.38 9.07
C PHE A 94 -10.27 -4.18 8.80
N CYS A 95 -9.16 -3.87 9.48
CA CYS A 95 -7.92 -4.62 9.35
C CYS A 95 -8.10 -6.10 9.73
N ASP A 96 -8.74 -6.37 10.87
CA ASP A 96 -9.06 -7.72 11.34
C ASP A 96 -9.96 -8.47 10.34
N GLY A 97 -10.90 -7.75 9.72
CA GLY A 97 -11.80 -8.26 8.69
C GLY A 97 -11.13 -8.67 7.38
N ILE A 98 -9.91 -8.23 7.08
CA ILE A 98 -9.18 -8.62 5.86
C ILE A 98 -8.71 -10.07 5.91
N ASN A 99 -8.43 -10.57 7.11
CA ASN A 99 -7.89 -11.92 7.31
C ASN A 99 -8.90 -13.05 7.09
N ALA A 100 -10.18 -12.71 6.85
CA ALA A 100 -11.24 -13.66 6.61
C ALA A 100 -12.19 -13.15 5.51
N PRO A 101 -12.96 -14.05 4.86
CA PRO A 101 -13.99 -13.62 3.93
C PRO A 101 -15.00 -12.70 4.63
N LEU A 102 -15.35 -11.59 3.98
CA LEU A 102 -16.27 -10.60 4.55
C LEU A 102 -17.65 -11.25 4.79
N PRO A 103 -18.20 -11.20 6.02
CA PRO A 103 -19.45 -11.88 6.38
C PRO A 103 -20.68 -11.04 5.99
N VAL A 104 -20.74 -10.56 4.75
CA VAL A 104 -21.87 -9.76 4.24
C VAL A 104 -22.77 -10.60 3.35
N TYR A 105 -24.08 -10.37 3.46
CA TYR A 105 -25.07 -10.96 2.56
C TYR A 105 -25.16 -10.11 1.30
N LEU A 106 -24.86 -10.70 0.15
CA LEU A 106 -25.09 -10.08 -1.15
C LEU A 106 -26.36 -10.65 -1.75
N GLU A 107 -27.30 -9.76 -2.05
CA GLU A 107 -28.55 -10.11 -2.73
C GLU A 107 -28.28 -10.66 -4.14
N GLU A 108 -27.29 -10.07 -4.83
CA GLU A 108 -26.82 -10.54 -6.14
C GLU A 108 -25.34 -10.98 -6.04
N LYS A 109 -25.10 -12.28 -6.27
CA LYS A 109 -23.76 -12.87 -6.26
C LYS A 109 -23.13 -12.81 -7.66
N THR A 110 -22.63 -11.65 -8.03
CA THR A 110 -21.78 -11.53 -9.22
C THR A 110 -20.39 -12.10 -8.94
N LYS A 111 -19.64 -12.47 -9.99
CA LYS A 111 -18.27 -13.00 -9.84
C LYS A 111 -17.34 -11.95 -9.22
N GLU A 112 -17.59 -10.68 -9.51
CA GLU A 112 -16.85 -9.54 -9.00
C GLU A 112 -17.12 -9.36 -7.51
N ALA A 113 -18.39 -9.45 -7.11
CA ALA A 113 -18.80 -9.46 -5.71
C ALA A 113 -18.13 -10.60 -4.93
N GLU A 114 -18.16 -11.82 -5.46
CA GLU A 114 -17.52 -12.97 -4.82
C GLU A 114 -16.00 -12.80 -4.68
N ARG A 115 -15.34 -12.22 -5.70
CA ARG A 115 -13.90 -11.88 -5.60
C ARG A 115 -13.65 -10.84 -4.53
N LEU A 116 -14.50 -9.81 -4.43
CA LEU A 116 -14.37 -8.79 -3.40
C LEU A 116 -14.45 -9.39 -1.99
N LEU A 117 -15.33 -10.36 -1.76
CA LEU A 117 -15.48 -11.00 -0.46
C LEU A 117 -14.35 -11.95 -0.12
N ASN A 118 -13.88 -12.72 -1.10
CA ASN A 118 -12.99 -13.88 -0.87
C ASN A 118 -11.52 -13.63 -1.20
N ASP A 119 -11.14 -12.44 -1.70
CA ASP A 119 -9.72 -12.12 -1.89
C ASP A 119 -9.07 -11.86 -0.53
N LEU A 120 -8.16 -12.77 -0.16
CA LEU A 120 -7.47 -12.84 1.13
C LEU A 120 -5.97 -12.57 0.94
N PRO A 121 -5.32 -11.96 1.95
CA PRO A 121 -3.88 -11.74 1.89
C PRO A 121 -3.11 -13.07 1.96
N PRO A 122 -1.90 -13.15 1.38
CA PRO A 122 -1.07 -14.36 1.42
C PRO A 122 -0.46 -14.65 2.80
N PHE A 123 -0.58 -13.72 3.75
CA PHE A 123 -0.15 -13.82 5.13
C PHE A 123 -1.12 -13.03 6.02
N ALA A 124 -1.16 -13.38 7.31
CA ALA A 124 -2.01 -12.68 8.27
C ALA A 124 -1.54 -11.24 8.49
N LEU A 125 -2.46 -10.30 8.39
CA LEU A 125 -2.25 -8.88 8.68
C LEU A 125 -2.60 -8.58 10.14
N ASP A 126 -1.90 -7.62 10.73
CA ASP A 126 -2.09 -7.23 12.13
C ASP A 126 -2.10 -5.70 12.24
N TYR A 127 -3.07 -5.19 13.00
CA TYR A 127 -3.24 -3.75 13.19
C TYR A 127 -2.19 -3.22 14.18
N ARG A 128 -1.42 -2.23 13.74
CA ARG A 128 -0.40 -1.56 14.56
C ARG A 128 -0.61 -0.06 14.55
N LEU A 129 -0.54 0.55 15.74
CA LEU A 129 -0.53 2.00 15.86
C LEU A 129 0.90 2.51 16.03
N LEU A 130 1.31 3.41 15.13
CA LEU A 130 2.60 4.08 15.18
C LEU A 130 2.41 5.48 15.77
N TYR A 131 3.01 5.73 16.92
CA TYR A 131 3.08 7.07 17.48
C TYR A 131 4.33 7.77 16.95
N GLY A 132 4.13 8.93 16.32
CA GLY A 132 5.21 9.75 15.78
C GLY A 132 5.11 11.20 16.25
N ASP A 133 6.26 11.79 16.55
CA ASP A 133 6.41 13.19 16.92
C ASP A 133 6.79 14.02 15.68
N ILE A 134 6.07 15.12 15.46
CA ILE A 134 6.33 16.06 14.36
C ILE A 134 7.26 17.14 14.87
N ARG A 135 8.57 16.88 14.77
CA ARG A 135 9.61 17.86 15.17
C ARG A 135 9.91 18.91 14.12
N SER A 136 9.53 18.66 12.86
CA SER A 136 9.72 19.61 11.77
C SER A 136 8.58 19.51 10.75
N HIS A 137 8.42 20.54 9.92
CA HIS A 137 7.42 20.56 8.86
C HIS A 137 7.53 19.44 7.82
N HIS A 138 8.68 18.75 7.74
CA HIS A 138 8.97 17.80 6.67
C HIS A 138 9.33 16.39 7.18
N GLN A 139 9.35 16.17 8.49
CA GLN A 139 9.81 14.90 9.06
C GLN A 139 8.95 14.51 10.26
N ILE A 140 8.48 13.26 10.23
CA ILE A 140 7.80 12.60 11.33
C ILE A 140 8.79 11.59 11.93
N TYR A 141 9.01 11.67 13.23
CA TYR A 141 9.88 10.75 13.96
C TYR A 141 9.00 9.72 14.70
N TYR A 142 9.04 8.46 14.28
CA TYR A 142 8.31 7.40 14.97
C TYR A 142 9.03 7.02 16.26
N GLU A 143 8.37 7.20 17.40
CA GLU A 143 8.94 6.95 18.72
C GLU A 143 8.55 5.58 19.25
N LYS A 144 7.31 5.14 18.99
CA LYS A 144 6.77 3.92 19.60
C LYS A 144 5.78 3.20 18.69
N ILE A 145 5.91 1.87 18.67
CA ILE A 145 4.91 0.95 18.15
C ILE A 145 4.02 0.51 19.31
N ILE A 146 2.71 0.74 19.18
CA ILE A 146 1.73 0.27 20.15
C ILE A 146 1.08 -0.99 19.56
N SER A 147 1.48 -2.14 20.11
CA SER A 147 0.75 -3.40 19.92
C SER A 147 -0.49 -3.34 20.79
N THR A 148 -1.65 -3.32 20.15
CA THR A 148 -2.96 -3.25 20.79
C THR A 148 -3.74 -4.52 20.50
#